data_AF-A0AAJ2GQS1-F1
#
_entry.id   AF-A0AAJ2GQS1-F1
#
_cell.length_a   1.000
_cell.length_b   1.000
_cell.length_c   1.000
_cell.angle_alpha   90.00
_cell.angle_beta   90.00
_cell.angle_gamma   90.00
#
_symmetry.space_group_name_H-M   'P 1'
#
loop_
_entity.id
_entity.type
_entity.pdbx_description
1 polymer ?
#
loop_
_entity_poly.entity_id
_entity_poly.type
_entity_poly.pdbx_seq_one_letter_code
_entity_poly.pdbx_strand_id
1 'polypeptide(L)'
;MSFIDTHTGMPAGYTARSATWTTNSQAELLNDLCSGKEAKFTRFTWLSRKYRETFMEGCTQAFYVVKDYAETLLFEKLTDAERGVMLTIQRKTLRYNKLMETISRKTFYLGHCERDGTLKLNAMGNVMLPPGVANCSAVSKGVNGLLAKGLISRMECSHADRQEKVYSAGHLEVIVPRFANEAIGYLYEKIGDCPEARVIHEGLCRELATTFAFVAQENSF
;
A
#
# COMPACT_ATOMS: atom_id res chain seq x y z
N MET A 1 36.40 7.90 11.56
CA MET A 1 36.64 6.45 11.44
C MET A 1 35.47 5.85 10.69
N SER A 2 35.70 5.33 9.50
CA SER A 2 34.72 4.58 8.71
C SER A 2 34.89 3.08 9.02
N PHE A 3 33.79 2.38 9.26
CA PHE A 3 33.80 0.92 9.39
C PHE A 3 33.85 0.31 7.99
N ILE A 4 34.93 -0.41 7.70
CA ILE A 4 35.07 -1.25 6.52
C ILE A 4 34.56 -2.63 6.93
N ASP A 5 33.54 -3.12 6.24
CA ASP A 5 33.09 -4.50 6.38
C ASP A 5 34.15 -5.42 5.76
N THR A 6 34.77 -6.27 6.57
CA THR A 6 35.96 -7.05 6.20
C THR A 6 35.68 -8.17 5.20
N HIS A 7 34.41 -8.40 4.83
CA HIS A 7 34.05 -9.48 3.91
C HIS A 7 33.90 -9.07 2.43
N THR A 8 33.72 -7.78 2.11
CA THR A 8 33.38 -7.38 0.72
C THR A 8 34.18 -6.20 0.18
N GLY A 9 35.04 -5.55 0.97
CA GLY A 9 35.98 -4.52 0.49
C GLY A 9 35.34 -3.30 -0.18
N MET A 10 34.01 -3.15 -0.10
CA MET A 10 33.28 -2.03 -0.70
C MET A 10 32.98 -0.99 0.39
N PRO A 11 33.24 0.31 0.12
CA PRO A 11 32.79 1.37 1.02
C PRO A 11 31.26 1.29 1.16
N ALA A 12 30.76 1.60 2.36
CA ALA A 12 29.33 1.72 2.66
C ALA A 12 28.71 2.90 1.88
N GLY A 13 28.60 2.74 0.57
CA GLY A 13 27.89 3.62 -0.32
C GLY A 13 26.41 3.26 -0.25
N TYR A 14 25.60 4.22 0.18
CA TYR A 14 24.15 4.20 0.02
C TYR A 14 23.82 4.08 -1.48
N THR A 15 23.81 2.87 -2.00
CA THR A 15 23.34 2.61 -3.36
C THR A 15 21.85 2.36 -3.28
N ALA A 16 21.08 3.40 -3.61
CA ALA A 16 19.65 3.32 -3.88
C ALA A 16 19.39 2.50 -5.16
N ARG A 17 19.76 1.22 -5.16
CA ARG A 17 19.21 0.29 -6.14
C ARG A 17 17.76 0.07 -5.74
N SER A 18 16.85 0.75 -6.43
CA SER A 18 15.43 0.41 -6.41
C SER A 18 15.32 -1.06 -6.79
N ALA A 19 15.13 -1.94 -5.81
CA ALA A 19 14.71 -3.30 -6.07
C ALA A 19 13.51 -3.24 -7.01
N THR A 20 13.50 -4.06 -8.06
CA THR A 20 12.33 -4.25 -8.92
C THR A 20 11.20 -4.70 -8.01
N TRP A 21 10.30 -3.77 -7.70
CA TRP A 21 9.27 -3.96 -6.68
C TRP A 21 8.34 -5.07 -7.11
N THR A 22 8.24 -6.10 -6.27
CA THR A 22 7.34 -7.22 -6.52
C THR A 22 6.00 -6.90 -5.88
N THR A 23 4.96 -6.66 -6.68
CA THR A 23 3.58 -6.40 -6.22
C THR A 23 2.63 -7.42 -6.84
N ASN A 24 1.50 -7.70 -6.20
CA ASN A 24 0.42 -8.41 -6.88
C ASN A 24 -0.31 -7.47 -7.85
N SER A 25 -1.03 -8.03 -8.82
CA SER A 25 -1.74 -7.26 -9.85
C SER A 25 -2.80 -6.31 -9.27
N GLN A 26 -3.34 -6.63 -8.10
CA GLN A 26 -4.31 -5.83 -7.36
C GLN A 26 -3.70 -4.55 -6.80
N ALA A 27 -2.59 -4.69 -6.07
CA ALA A 27 -1.85 -3.58 -5.52
C ALA A 27 -1.21 -2.72 -6.61
N GLU A 28 -0.76 -3.35 -7.71
CA GLU A 28 -0.25 -2.63 -8.87
C GLU A 28 -1.31 -1.72 -9.47
N LEU A 29 -2.53 -2.22 -9.72
CA LEU A 29 -3.64 -1.42 -10.25
C LEU A 29 -3.93 -0.18 -9.37
N LEU A 30 -4.04 -0.36 -8.05
CA LEU A 30 -4.35 0.77 -7.16
C LEU A 30 -3.19 1.75 -7.03
N ASN A 31 -1.95 1.27 -7.01
CA ASN A 31 -0.79 2.15 -6.98
C ASN A 31 -0.61 2.91 -8.31
N ASP A 32 -0.90 2.29 -9.45
CA ASP A 32 -0.89 2.93 -10.76
C ASP A 32 -1.96 4.03 -10.86
N LEU A 33 -3.17 3.76 -10.34
CA LEU A 33 -4.25 4.75 -10.22
C LEU A 33 -3.83 5.96 -9.37
N CYS A 34 -3.07 5.73 -8.31
CA CYS A 34 -2.57 6.79 -7.44
C CYS A 34 -1.31 7.48 -7.98
N SER A 35 -0.73 7.04 -9.10
CA SER A 35 0.59 7.49 -9.57
C SER A 35 0.69 8.97 -9.95
N GLY A 36 -0.44 9.61 -10.28
CA GLY A 36 -0.50 10.96 -10.86
C GLY A 36 0.24 11.09 -12.20
N LYS A 37 0.54 9.97 -12.88
CA LYS A 37 1.32 9.94 -14.11
C LYS A 37 0.59 9.14 -15.18
N GLU A 38 0.28 9.78 -16.31
CA GLU A 38 -0.42 9.11 -17.42
C GLU A 38 0.32 7.87 -17.93
N ALA A 39 1.66 7.90 -17.95
CA ALA A 39 2.49 6.74 -18.36
C ALA A 39 2.32 5.49 -17.48
N LYS A 40 1.71 5.63 -16.29
CA LYS A 40 1.40 4.53 -15.36
C LYS A 40 -0.03 4.03 -15.51
N PHE A 41 -0.89 4.70 -16.28
CA PHE A 41 -2.27 4.28 -16.58
C PHE A 41 -2.33 3.25 -17.73
N THR A 42 -1.48 2.22 -17.68
CA THR A 42 -1.35 1.22 -18.76
C THR A 42 -2.63 0.39 -18.96
N ARG A 43 -3.45 0.23 -17.92
CA ARG A 43 -4.73 -0.49 -17.94
C ARG A 43 -5.93 0.36 -18.37
N PHE A 44 -5.74 1.68 -18.50
CA PHE A 44 -6.81 2.62 -18.83
C PHE A 44 -6.67 3.17 -20.25
N THR A 45 -6.18 2.35 -21.20
CA THR A 45 -6.03 2.75 -22.60
C THR A 45 -7.37 3.09 -23.27
N TRP A 46 -8.47 2.50 -22.77
CA TRP A 46 -9.84 2.81 -23.16
C TRP A 46 -10.32 4.19 -22.68
N LEU A 47 -9.68 4.78 -21.66
CA LEU A 47 -10.03 6.12 -21.16
C LEU A 47 -9.58 7.18 -22.17
N SER A 48 -10.54 7.94 -22.69
CA SER A 48 -10.29 9.01 -23.65
C SER A 48 -9.33 10.05 -23.08
N ARG A 49 -8.37 10.51 -23.89
CA ARG A 49 -7.33 11.48 -23.47
C ARG A 49 -7.91 12.72 -22.80
N LYS A 50 -9.07 13.22 -23.28
CA LYS A 50 -9.73 14.42 -22.72
C LYS A 50 -10.13 14.29 -21.24
N TYR A 51 -10.29 13.07 -20.71
CA TYR A 51 -10.74 12.83 -19.33
C TYR A 51 -9.63 12.29 -18.42
N ARG A 52 -8.44 12.02 -18.95
CA ARG A 52 -7.36 11.38 -18.18
C ARG A 52 -6.89 12.25 -17.03
N GLU A 53 -6.70 13.55 -17.28
CA GLU A 53 -6.25 14.50 -16.26
C GLU A 53 -7.24 14.60 -15.10
N THR A 54 -8.52 14.88 -15.41
CA THR A 54 -9.59 14.95 -14.42
C THR A 54 -9.75 13.64 -13.63
N PHE A 55 -9.63 12.49 -14.29
CA PHE A 55 -9.71 11.21 -13.61
C PHE A 55 -8.50 10.95 -12.70
N MET A 56 -7.28 11.35 -13.11
CA MET A 56 -6.08 11.28 -12.26
C MET A 56 -6.19 12.20 -11.04
N GLU A 57 -6.76 13.39 -11.19
CA GLU A 57 -7.06 14.30 -10.07
C GLU A 57 -8.05 13.65 -9.09
N GLY A 58 -9.12 13.04 -9.61
CA GLY A 58 -10.09 12.29 -8.80
C GLY A 58 -9.45 11.14 -8.02
N CYS A 59 -8.59 10.35 -8.66
CA CYS A 59 -7.81 9.29 -7.99
C CYS A 59 -6.87 9.85 -6.91
N THR A 60 -6.28 11.03 -7.13
CA THR A 60 -5.43 11.70 -6.14
C THR A 60 -6.24 12.18 -4.93
N GLN A 61 -7.43 12.72 -5.16
CA GLN A 61 -8.33 13.11 -4.08
C GLN A 61 -8.82 11.88 -3.29
N ALA A 62 -9.22 10.82 -3.98
CA ALA A 62 -9.61 9.56 -3.38
C ALA A 62 -8.49 8.94 -2.52
N PHE A 63 -7.23 9.05 -2.96
CA PHE A 63 -6.07 8.65 -2.18
C PHE A 63 -6.02 9.35 -0.82
N TYR A 64 -6.23 10.66 -0.77
CA TYR A 64 -6.23 11.40 0.50
C TYR A 64 -7.39 11.00 1.41
N VAL A 65 -8.58 10.75 0.87
CA VAL A 65 -9.71 10.26 1.67
C VAL A 65 -9.43 8.88 2.27
N VAL A 66 -8.84 7.98 1.50
CA VAL A 66 -8.42 6.66 2.01
C VAL A 66 -7.31 6.80 3.04
N LYS A 67 -6.36 7.72 2.83
CA LYS A 67 -5.28 8.00 3.77
C LYS A 67 -5.84 8.50 5.10
N ASP A 68 -6.74 9.46 5.09
CA ASP A 68 -7.39 9.98 6.29
C ASP A 68 -8.13 8.85 7.03
N TYR A 69 -8.89 8.04 6.30
CA TYR A 69 -9.53 6.85 6.87
C TYR A 69 -8.51 5.91 7.54
N ALA A 70 -7.42 5.56 6.84
CA ALA A 70 -6.42 4.67 7.39
C ALA A 70 -5.75 5.26 8.64
N GLU A 71 -5.47 6.57 8.68
CA GLU A 71 -4.90 7.26 9.84
C GLU A 71 -5.84 7.21 11.05
N THR A 72 -7.17 7.28 10.86
CA THR A 72 -8.12 7.14 11.98
C THR A 72 -8.05 5.78 12.69
N LEU A 73 -7.60 4.73 12.01
CA LEU A 73 -7.46 3.39 12.59
C LEU A 73 -6.40 3.33 13.71
N LEU A 74 -5.53 4.34 13.85
CA LEU A 74 -4.60 4.43 14.98
C LEU A 74 -5.27 4.80 16.31
N PHE A 75 -6.49 5.34 16.26
CA PHE A 75 -7.26 5.68 17.47
C PHE A 75 -7.91 4.44 18.11
N GLU A 76 -7.88 3.30 17.42
CA GLU A 76 -8.35 2.03 17.96
C GLU A 76 -7.51 1.55 19.16
N LYS A 77 -8.12 0.68 19.97
CA LYS A 77 -7.42 0.08 21.11
C LYS A 77 -6.41 -0.97 20.63
N LEU A 78 -5.16 -0.54 20.49
CA LEU A 78 -4.03 -1.36 20.04
C LEU A 78 -3.07 -1.67 21.19
N THR A 79 -2.55 -2.90 21.22
CA THR A 79 -1.35 -3.25 21.99
C THR A 79 -0.12 -2.56 21.39
N ASP A 80 0.98 -2.46 22.15
CA ASP A 80 2.22 -1.86 21.64
C ASP A 80 2.74 -2.57 20.38
N ALA A 81 2.59 -3.90 20.33
CA ALA A 81 2.96 -4.71 19.16
C ALA A 81 2.10 -4.38 17.93
N GLU A 82 0.77 -4.32 18.10
CA GLU A 82 -0.15 -3.96 17.02
C GLU A 82 0.08 -2.52 16.56
N ARG A 83 0.25 -1.57 17.48
CA ARG A 83 0.53 -0.16 17.18
C ARG A 83 1.81 0.00 16.38
N GLY A 84 2.90 -0.65 16.78
CA GLY A 84 4.17 -0.62 16.05
C GLY A 84 4.04 -1.19 14.64
N VAL A 85 3.38 -2.33 14.48
CA VAL A 85 3.14 -2.94 13.15
C VAL A 85 2.25 -2.05 12.29
N MET A 86 1.14 -1.52 12.82
CA MET A 86 0.20 -0.67 12.08
C MET A 86 0.87 0.60 11.56
N LEU A 87 1.64 1.29 12.41
CA LEU A 87 2.43 2.47 12.01
C LEU A 87 3.42 2.15 10.89
N THR A 88 4.01 0.96 10.92
CA THR A 88 4.95 0.52 9.87
C THR A 88 4.23 0.26 8.55
N ILE A 89 3.10 -0.43 8.59
CA ILE A 89 2.27 -0.68 7.41
C ILE A 89 1.82 0.67 6.83
N GLN A 90 1.19 1.53 7.63
CA GLN A 90 0.75 2.87 7.21
C GLN A 90 1.88 3.71 6.58
N ARG A 91 3.07 3.77 7.18
CA ARG A 91 4.19 4.55 6.60
C ARG A 91 4.71 4.03 5.27
N LYS A 92 4.44 2.76 4.94
CA LYS A 92 4.72 2.19 3.63
C LYS A 92 3.54 2.36 2.67
N THR A 93 2.33 2.09 3.15
CA THR A 93 1.11 2.06 2.37
C THR A 93 0.45 3.40 2.17
N LEU A 94 0.84 4.47 2.90
CA LEU A 94 0.26 5.82 2.80
C LEU A 94 1.26 6.85 2.29
N ARG A 95 2.28 6.41 1.55
CA ARG A 95 3.20 7.33 0.85
C ARG A 95 2.48 7.96 -0.33
N TYR A 96 2.92 9.16 -0.72
CA TYR A 96 2.39 9.84 -1.91
C TYR A 96 2.39 8.84 -3.09
N ASN A 97 1.21 8.67 -3.68
CA ASN A 97 0.96 7.81 -4.83
C ASN A 97 1.04 6.29 -4.59
N LYS A 98 0.83 5.82 -3.36
CA LYS A 98 0.78 4.39 -3.04
C LYS A 98 -0.26 4.10 -1.97
N LEU A 99 -1.09 3.07 -2.18
CA LEU A 99 -2.04 2.57 -1.18
C LEU A 99 -1.64 1.22 -0.60
N MET A 100 -0.75 0.48 -1.25
CA MET A 100 -0.43 -0.90 -0.91
C MET A 100 1.05 -1.19 -1.16
N GLU A 101 1.68 -1.92 -0.25
CA GLU A 101 3.08 -2.31 -0.41
C GLU A 101 3.30 -3.75 0.06
N THR A 102 4.20 -4.45 -0.63
CA THR A 102 4.66 -5.77 -0.25
C THR A 102 5.48 -5.70 1.03
N ILE A 103 5.16 -6.55 2.00
CA ILE A 103 5.89 -6.66 3.24
C ILE A 103 6.11 -8.15 3.50
N SER A 104 7.35 -8.62 3.35
CA SER A 104 7.68 -9.99 3.75
C SER A 104 7.73 -10.08 5.28
N ARG A 105 7.30 -11.21 5.84
CA ARG A 105 7.43 -11.48 7.28
C ARG A 105 8.90 -11.43 7.75
N LYS A 106 9.84 -11.70 6.84
CA LYS A 106 11.29 -11.60 7.06
C LYS A 106 11.87 -10.20 6.77
N THR A 107 11.05 -9.26 6.28
CA THR A 107 11.47 -7.88 6.01
C THR A 107 11.77 -7.13 7.31
N PHE A 108 11.32 -7.62 8.47
CA PHE A 108 11.66 -7.02 9.76
C PHE A 108 13.01 -7.54 10.26
N TYR A 109 13.95 -6.64 10.55
CA TYR A 109 15.29 -6.95 11.06
C TYR A 109 15.55 -6.30 12.42
N LEU A 110 16.46 -6.87 13.21
CA LEU A 110 16.84 -6.33 14.52
C LEU A 110 17.52 -4.96 14.41
N GLY A 111 16.98 -3.98 15.14
CA GLY A 111 17.63 -2.71 15.49
C GLY A 111 16.64 -1.53 15.58
N HIS A 112 17.13 -0.29 15.57
CA HIS A 112 16.37 0.90 16.00
C HIS A 112 15.75 1.73 14.88
N CYS A 113 14.65 2.43 15.19
CA CYS A 113 14.11 3.52 14.37
C CYS A 113 14.82 4.85 14.66
N GLU A 114 14.76 5.79 13.71
CA GLU A 114 15.27 7.15 13.92
C GLU A 114 14.38 7.95 14.89
N ARG A 115 14.91 9.05 15.44
CA ARG A 115 14.22 9.88 16.46
C ARG A 115 12.91 10.50 15.97
N ASP A 116 12.80 10.77 14.67
CA ASP A 116 11.58 11.27 14.01
C ASP A 116 10.57 10.16 13.70
N GLY A 117 10.90 8.93 14.10
CA GLY A 117 10.11 7.75 13.85
C GLY A 117 10.28 7.19 12.44
N THR A 118 11.13 7.72 11.56
CA THR A 118 11.32 7.12 10.24
C THR A 118 11.84 5.67 10.35
N LEU A 119 11.32 4.82 9.47
CA LEU A 119 11.73 3.42 9.40
C LEU A 119 13.17 3.38 8.89
N LYS A 120 14.09 3.01 9.77
CA LYS A 120 15.45 2.74 9.38
C LYS A 120 15.49 1.43 8.58
N LEU A 121 16.24 1.44 7.49
CA LEU A 121 16.51 0.25 6.70
C LEU A 121 17.91 -0.26 7.07
N ASN A 122 18.08 -1.58 7.15
CA ASN A 122 19.41 -2.16 7.34
C ASN A 122 20.21 -2.18 6.02
N ALA A 123 21.47 -2.64 6.07
CA ALA A 123 22.33 -2.76 4.89
C ALA A 123 21.79 -3.69 3.78
N MET A 124 20.86 -4.58 4.13
CA MET A 124 20.18 -5.48 3.20
C MET A 124 18.86 -4.90 2.66
N GLY A 125 18.51 -3.66 3.01
CA GLY A 125 17.23 -3.02 2.62
C GLY A 125 16.02 -3.50 3.42
N ASN A 126 16.22 -4.30 4.47
CA ASN A 126 15.14 -4.76 5.35
C ASN A 126 14.72 -3.65 6.32
N VAL A 127 13.42 -3.58 6.59
CA VAL A 127 12.81 -2.66 7.56
C VAL A 127 13.24 -3.08 8.96
N MET A 128 13.67 -2.15 9.78
CA MET A 128 14.00 -2.48 11.16
C MET A 128 12.74 -2.71 11.99
N LEU A 129 12.84 -3.46 13.10
CA LEU A 129 11.69 -3.74 13.97
C LEU A 129 10.96 -2.43 14.32
N PRO A 130 9.62 -2.44 14.31
CA PRO A 130 8.88 -1.25 14.66
C PRO A 130 9.21 -0.79 16.09
N PRO A 131 9.17 0.52 16.38
CA PRO A 131 9.41 1.03 17.73
C PRO A 131 8.47 0.36 18.73
N GLY A 132 8.98 -0.04 19.89
CA GLY A 132 8.20 -0.71 20.94
C GLY A 132 7.99 -2.22 20.73
N VAL A 133 8.46 -2.80 19.62
CA VAL A 133 8.34 -4.25 19.36
C VAL A 133 9.66 -4.96 19.62
N ALA A 134 9.70 -5.77 20.67
CA ALA A 134 10.96 -6.35 21.18
C ALA A 134 11.58 -7.44 20.29
N ASN A 135 10.78 -8.18 19.50
CA ASN A 135 11.26 -9.30 18.69
C ASN A 135 10.27 -9.71 17.58
N CYS A 136 10.70 -10.61 16.69
CA CYS A 136 9.89 -11.12 15.57
C CYS A 136 8.62 -11.90 16.00
N SER A 137 8.62 -12.51 17.19
CA SER A 137 7.42 -13.17 17.72
C SER A 137 6.35 -12.13 18.07
N ALA A 138 6.74 -11.00 18.67
CA ALA A 138 5.85 -9.88 18.95
C ALA A 138 5.32 -9.24 17.66
N VAL A 139 6.14 -9.11 16.60
CA VAL A 139 5.67 -8.69 15.27
C VAL A 139 4.60 -9.64 14.75
N SER A 140 4.82 -10.95 14.85
CA SER A 140 3.87 -11.97 14.38
C SER A 140 2.53 -11.88 15.13
N LYS A 141 2.58 -11.70 16.46
CA LYS A 141 1.38 -11.46 17.27
C LYS A 141 0.68 -10.16 16.88
N GLY A 142 1.42 -9.08 16.65
CA GLY A 142 0.88 -7.79 16.21
C GLY A 142 0.17 -7.88 14.85
N VAL A 143 0.79 -8.50 13.85
CA VAL A 143 0.19 -8.71 12.52
C VAL A 143 -1.10 -9.55 12.65
N ASN A 144 -1.06 -10.66 13.38
CA ASN A 144 -2.23 -11.52 13.54
C ASN A 144 -3.36 -10.83 14.33
N GLY A 145 -3.03 -10.03 15.34
CA GLY A 145 -3.99 -9.25 16.11
C GLY A 145 -4.68 -8.19 15.26
N LEU A 146 -3.92 -7.45 14.45
CA LEU A 146 -4.48 -6.47 13.50
C LEU A 146 -5.37 -7.12 12.43
N LEU A 147 -4.99 -8.29 11.91
CA LEU A 147 -5.82 -9.06 10.98
C LEU A 147 -7.12 -9.50 11.65
N ALA A 148 -7.06 -10.03 12.87
CA ALA A 148 -8.24 -10.48 13.62
C ALA A 148 -9.19 -9.32 13.96
N LYS A 149 -8.66 -8.10 14.14
CA LYS A 149 -9.45 -6.87 14.33
C LYS A 149 -9.95 -6.25 13.02
N GLY A 150 -9.59 -6.80 11.86
CA GLY A 150 -9.94 -6.21 10.55
C GLY A 150 -9.29 -4.86 10.27
N LEU A 151 -8.21 -4.50 10.98
CA LEU A 151 -7.55 -3.19 10.86
C LEU A 151 -6.50 -3.16 9.75
N ILE A 152 -6.07 -4.33 9.28
CA ILE A 152 -5.25 -4.50 8.08
C ILE A 152 -5.85 -5.63 7.25
N SER A 153 -5.63 -5.57 5.94
CA SER A 153 -5.84 -6.72 5.06
C SER A 153 -4.51 -7.25 4.55
N ARG A 154 -4.51 -8.51 4.15
CA ARG A 154 -3.40 -9.17 3.47
C ARG A 154 -3.84 -9.67 2.11
N MET A 155 -2.93 -9.72 1.15
CA MET A 155 -3.11 -10.39 -0.13
C MET A 155 -1.87 -11.24 -0.47
N GLU A 156 -2.07 -12.27 -1.27
CA GLU A 156 -0.97 -13.04 -1.86
C GLU A 156 -0.13 -12.17 -2.80
N CYS A 157 1.19 -12.31 -2.72
CA CYS A 157 2.10 -11.77 -3.72
C CYS A 157 2.06 -12.66 -4.97
N SER A 158 2.05 -12.08 -6.18
CA SER A 158 1.99 -12.83 -7.45
C SER A 158 3.28 -13.55 -7.82
N HIS A 159 4.35 -13.41 -7.03
CA HIS A 159 5.67 -13.96 -7.34
C HIS A 159 5.80 -15.44 -6.95
N ALA A 160 6.67 -16.15 -7.66
CA ALA A 160 6.90 -17.58 -7.45
C ALA A 160 7.53 -17.92 -6.07
N ASP A 161 8.13 -16.95 -5.38
CA ASP A 161 8.58 -17.10 -3.99
C ASP A 161 7.40 -16.93 -3.02
N ARG A 162 6.72 -18.04 -2.78
CA ARG A 162 5.42 -18.21 -2.09
C ARG A 162 5.34 -17.74 -0.62
N GLN A 163 6.30 -16.95 -0.11
CA GLN A 163 6.32 -16.48 1.28
C GLN A 163 6.01 -14.99 1.46
N GLU A 164 5.94 -14.22 0.38
CA GLU A 164 5.66 -12.77 0.47
C GLU A 164 4.16 -12.48 0.49
N LYS A 165 3.77 -11.44 1.24
CA LYS A 165 2.39 -10.96 1.32
C LYS A 165 2.37 -9.45 1.10
N VAL A 166 1.31 -8.96 0.51
CA VAL A 166 1.02 -7.53 0.41
C VAL A 166 0.07 -7.15 1.54
N TYR A 167 0.34 -6.05 2.23
CA TYR A 167 -0.54 -5.57 3.30
C TYR A 167 -1.05 -4.16 3.00
N SER A 168 -2.28 -3.89 3.40
CA SER A 168 -2.89 -2.55 3.38
C SER A 168 -3.26 -2.12 4.79
N ALA A 169 -3.05 -0.83 5.08
CA ALA A 169 -3.60 -0.22 6.29
C ALA A 169 -5.10 -0.01 6.10
N GLY A 170 -5.92 -0.77 6.82
CA GLY A 170 -7.37 -0.86 6.64
C GLY A 170 -7.80 -2.02 5.74
N HIS A 171 -9.06 -2.41 5.89
CA HIS A 171 -9.64 -3.53 5.14
C HIS A 171 -9.83 -3.18 3.65
N LEU A 172 -9.41 -4.06 2.74
CA LEU A 172 -9.52 -3.83 1.29
C LEU A 172 -10.96 -3.66 0.83
N GLU A 173 -11.88 -4.41 1.43
CA GLU A 173 -13.32 -4.30 1.14
C GLU A 173 -13.90 -2.95 1.54
N VAL A 174 -13.21 -2.18 2.37
CA VAL A 174 -13.58 -0.81 2.71
C VAL A 174 -12.81 0.20 1.86
N ILE A 175 -11.50 -0.01 1.73
CA ILE A 175 -10.60 0.90 1.01
C ILE A 175 -10.95 0.99 -0.48
N VAL A 176 -11.14 -0.15 -1.14
CA VAL A 176 -11.34 -0.18 -2.59
C VAL A 176 -12.66 0.49 -2.99
N PRO A 177 -13.80 0.18 -2.36
CA PRO A 177 -15.04 0.90 -2.65
C PRO A 177 -14.98 2.37 -2.27
N ARG A 178 -14.36 2.72 -1.13
CA ARG A 178 -14.20 4.14 -0.73
C ARG A 178 -13.38 4.91 -1.76
N PHE A 179 -12.25 4.35 -2.20
CA PHE A 179 -11.43 4.95 -3.25
C PHE A 179 -12.23 5.15 -4.54
N ALA A 180 -12.92 4.11 -5.01
CA ALA A 180 -13.68 4.17 -6.25
C ALA A 180 -14.81 5.23 -6.18
N ASN A 181 -15.56 5.25 -5.08
CA ASN A 181 -16.65 6.18 -4.89
C ASN A 181 -16.16 7.64 -4.89
N GLU A 182 -15.05 7.93 -4.22
CA GLU A 182 -14.48 9.29 -4.18
C GLU A 182 -13.91 9.71 -5.54
N ALA A 183 -13.19 8.82 -6.23
CA ALA A 183 -12.63 9.12 -7.53
C ALA A 183 -13.73 9.40 -8.58
N ILE A 184 -14.79 8.61 -8.54
CA ILE A 184 -15.96 8.78 -9.42
C ILE A 184 -16.80 9.99 -9.03
N GLY A 185 -17.00 10.24 -7.72
CA GLY A 185 -17.68 11.43 -7.23
C GLY A 185 -17.02 12.70 -7.74
N TYR A 186 -15.68 12.78 -7.67
CA TYR A 186 -14.91 13.88 -8.23
C TYR A 186 -15.10 14.03 -9.75
N LEU A 187 -15.06 12.91 -10.48
CA LEU A 187 -15.28 12.93 -11.93
C LEU A 187 -16.65 13.53 -12.27
N TYR A 188 -17.72 13.06 -11.63
CA TYR A 188 -19.07 13.60 -11.84
C TYR A 188 -19.18 15.08 -11.46
N GLU A 189 -18.49 15.53 -10.43
CA GLU A 189 -18.44 16.94 -10.05
C GLU A 189 -17.83 17.81 -11.16
N LYS A 190 -16.78 17.32 -11.83
CA LYS A 190 -16.04 18.09 -12.85
C LYS A 190 -16.65 18.04 -14.24
N ILE A 191 -17.16 16.90 -14.68
CA ILE A 191 -17.66 16.72 -16.06
C ILE A 191 -19.18 16.51 -16.14
N GLY A 192 -19.87 16.44 -15.01
CA GLY A 192 -21.32 16.24 -14.91
C GLY A 192 -21.76 14.80 -15.18
N ASP A 193 -23.05 14.52 -14.91
CA ASP A 193 -23.69 13.24 -15.27
C ASP A 193 -23.98 13.19 -16.77
N CYS A 194 -22.96 12.82 -17.54
CA CYS A 194 -23.02 12.62 -18.98
C CYS A 194 -22.80 11.13 -19.34
N PRO A 195 -23.21 10.68 -20.54
CA PRO A 195 -22.97 9.32 -20.99
C PRO A 195 -21.51 8.88 -20.86
N GLU A 196 -20.55 9.78 -21.11
CA GLU A 196 -19.13 9.50 -20.98
C GLU A 196 -18.69 9.25 -19.53
N ALA A 197 -19.21 10.02 -18.56
CA ALA A 197 -18.91 9.79 -17.15
C ALA A 197 -19.39 8.41 -16.70
N ARG A 198 -20.54 7.95 -17.22
CA ARG A 198 -21.08 6.61 -16.96
C ARG A 198 -20.21 5.51 -17.56
N VAL A 199 -19.72 5.69 -18.79
CA VAL A 199 -18.77 4.74 -19.41
C VAL A 199 -17.48 4.63 -18.59
N ILE A 200 -16.96 5.74 -18.07
CA ILE A 200 -15.76 5.73 -17.22
C ILE A 200 -16.03 5.01 -15.90
N HIS A 201 -17.18 5.29 -15.27
CA HIS A 201 -17.61 4.63 -14.05
C HIS A 201 -17.71 3.11 -14.24
N GLU A 202 -18.43 2.65 -15.26
CA GLU A 202 -18.56 1.22 -15.56
C GLU A 202 -17.21 0.56 -15.89
N GLY A 203 -16.34 1.26 -16.62
CA GLY A 203 -14.98 0.80 -16.92
C GLY A 203 -14.14 0.62 -15.66
N LEU A 204 -14.14 1.60 -14.75
CA LEU A 204 -13.44 1.50 -13.47
C LEU A 204 -14.00 0.37 -12.60
N CYS A 205 -15.33 0.30 -12.45
CA CYS A 205 -15.97 -0.76 -11.69
C CYS A 205 -15.64 -2.13 -12.24
N ARG A 206 -15.59 -2.29 -13.57
CA ARG A 206 -15.20 -3.56 -14.20
C ARG A 206 -13.75 -3.93 -13.90
N GLU A 207 -12.81 -2.99 -14.06
CA GLU A 207 -11.38 -3.22 -13.74
C GLU A 207 -11.17 -3.56 -12.26
N LEU A 208 -11.86 -2.88 -11.35
CA LEU A 208 -11.81 -3.18 -9.92
C LEU A 208 -12.47 -4.53 -9.62
N ALA A 209 -13.63 -4.83 -10.20
CA ALA A 209 -14.33 -6.11 -9.97
C ALA A 209 -13.50 -7.30 -10.46
N THR A 210 -12.96 -7.26 -11.69
CA THR A 210 -12.11 -8.35 -12.21
C THR A 210 -10.83 -8.53 -11.40
N THR A 211 -10.24 -7.42 -10.94
CA THR A 211 -8.97 -7.45 -10.22
C THR A 211 -9.15 -7.90 -8.76
N PHE A 212 -10.24 -7.49 -8.09
CA PHE A 212 -10.50 -7.77 -6.67
C PHE A 212 -11.52 -8.87 -6.40
N ALA A 213 -12.13 -9.50 -7.41
CA ALA A 213 -13.08 -10.61 -7.23
C ALA A 213 -12.55 -11.76 -6.35
N PHE A 214 -11.24 -12.02 -6.40
CA PHE A 214 -10.59 -13.07 -5.60
C PHE A 214 -10.35 -12.66 -4.13
N VAL A 215 -10.29 -11.36 -3.83
CA VAL A 215 -10.02 -10.85 -2.48
C VAL A 215 -11.21 -11.05 -1.54
N ALA A 216 -12.43 -10.98 -2.07
CA ALA A 216 -13.67 -11.22 -1.32
C ALA A 216 -13.82 -12.69 -0.87
N GLN A 217 -13.19 -13.65 -1.57
CA GLN A 217 -13.20 -15.07 -1.17
C GLN A 217 -12.14 -15.42 -0.12
N GLU A 218 -10.99 -14.71 -0.09
CA GLU A 218 -9.90 -15.00 0.86
C GLU A 218 -10.07 -14.32 2.22
N ASN A 219 -10.86 -13.25 2.32
CA ASN A 219 -11.10 -12.50 3.56
C ASN A 219 -12.51 -12.69 4.14
N SER A 220 -13.42 -13.37 3.43
CA SER A 220 -14.67 -13.87 4.00
C SER A 220 -14.38 -15.03 4.95
N PHE A 221 -14.32 -14.72 6.24
CA PHE A 221 -14.37 -15.69 7.33
C PHE A 221 -15.80 -16.17 7.59
#